data_AF-A0A9Q1FXJ3-F1
#
_entry.id   AF-A0A9Q1FXJ3-F1
#
_cell.length_a   1.000
_cell.length_b   1.000
_cell.length_c   1.000
_cell.angle_alpha   90.00
_cell.angle_beta   90.00
_cell.angle_gamma   90.00
#
_symmetry.space_group_name_H-M   'P 1'
#
loop_
_entity.id
_entity.type
_entity.pdbx_description
1 polymer ?
#
loop_
_entity_poly.entity_id
_entity_poly.type
_entity_poly.pdbx_seq_one_letter_code
_entity_poly.pdbx_strand_id
1 'polypeptide(L)'
;MCMQEKVTLVFKLRDSSDPFVQKAKAPVRTGRKWSAEQAVDQAISQLKHQEIVGWLQPGRSGLGWGPAPKLWSKASKKERKELVVSEVTRMEDEMYKI
;
A
#
# COMPACT_ATOMS: atom_id res chain seq x y z
N MET A 1 -5.21 -5.98 -17.16
CA MET A 1 -4.29 -5.68 -16.05
C MET A 1 -5.03 -5.86 -14.75
N CYS A 2 -4.48 -6.63 -13.83
CA CYS A 2 -5.02 -6.83 -12.48
C CYS A 2 -4.80 -5.57 -11.62
N MET A 3 -5.56 -5.42 -10.52
CA MET A 3 -5.50 -4.22 -9.67
C MET A 3 -4.09 -4.00 -9.08
N GLN A 4 -3.41 -5.06 -8.66
CA GLN A 4 -2.02 -5.01 -8.18
C GLN A 4 -1.04 -4.43 -9.21
N GLU A 5 -1.24 -4.71 -10.50
CA GLU A 5 -0.39 -4.19 -11.57
C GLU A 5 -0.59 -2.68 -11.75
N LYS A 6 -1.84 -2.21 -11.61
CA LYS A 6 -2.17 -0.78 -11.66
C LYS A 6 -1.59 -0.02 -10.47
N VAL A 7 -1.69 -0.57 -9.27
CA VAL A 7 -1.04 -0.04 -8.05
C VAL A 7 0.47 0.03 -8.22
N THR A 8 1.07 -1.07 -8.71
CA THR A 8 2.50 -1.13 -9.00
C THR A 8 2.93 -0.07 -10.01
N LEU A 9 2.12 0.16 -11.05
CA LEU A 9 2.40 1.19 -12.06
C LEU A 9 2.35 2.60 -11.46
N VAL A 10 1.33 2.92 -10.65
CA VAL A 10 1.26 4.20 -9.93
C VAL A 10 2.52 4.42 -9.10
N PHE A 11 2.92 3.42 -8.32
CA PHE A 11 4.09 3.52 -7.46
C PHE A 11 5.38 3.73 -8.26
N LYS A 12 5.57 2.99 -9.37
CA LYS A 12 6.73 3.16 -10.26
C LYS A 12 6.80 4.55 -10.90
N LEU A 13 5.67 5.12 -11.30
CA LEU A 13 5.64 6.45 -11.90
C LEU A 13 5.95 7.54 -10.86
N ARG A 14 5.44 7.40 -9.63
CA ARG A 14 5.68 8.34 -8.53
C ARG A 14 7.13 8.28 -8.00
N ASP A 15 7.68 7.08 -7.88
CA ASP A 15 9.03 6.84 -7.33
C ASP A 15 10.12 6.69 -8.40
N SER A 16 9.80 7.03 -9.66
CA SER A 16 10.77 6.98 -10.75
C SER A 16 12.00 7.85 -10.44
N SER A 17 13.19 7.32 -10.74
CA SER A 17 14.44 8.08 -10.64
C SER A 17 14.55 9.17 -11.71
N ASP A 18 13.81 9.05 -12.81
CA ASP A 18 13.78 10.04 -13.88
C ASP A 18 12.87 11.23 -13.49
N PRO A 19 13.43 12.45 -13.36
CA PRO A 19 12.65 13.63 -13.00
C PRO A 19 11.57 13.99 -14.02
N PHE A 20 11.75 13.68 -15.31
CA PHE A 20 10.75 13.99 -16.34
C PHE A 20 9.53 13.08 -16.18
N VAL A 21 9.76 11.79 -15.93
CA VAL A 21 8.68 10.82 -15.67
C VAL A 21 7.92 11.19 -14.40
N GLN A 22 8.65 11.51 -13.33
CA GLN A 22 8.03 11.89 -12.06
C GLN A 22 7.23 13.20 -12.19
N LYS A 23 7.77 14.22 -12.87
CA LYS A 23 7.10 15.52 -13.07
C LYS A 23 5.90 15.45 -13.99
N ALA A 24 5.90 14.53 -14.96
CA ALA A 24 4.79 14.35 -15.89
C ALA A 24 3.48 14.01 -15.17
N LYS A 25 3.53 13.41 -13.96
CA LYS A 25 2.37 13.01 -13.16
C LYS A 25 1.29 12.33 -14.02
N ALA A 26 1.73 11.42 -14.89
CA ALA A 26 0.86 10.76 -15.85
C ALA A 26 -0.21 9.93 -15.10
N PRO A 27 -1.51 10.14 -15.36
CA PRO A 27 -2.55 9.46 -14.63
C PRO A 27 -2.63 7.99 -15.05
N VAL A 28 -2.77 7.09 -14.08
CA VAL A 28 -2.97 5.67 -14.36
C VAL A 28 -4.44 5.42 -14.69
N ARG A 29 -4.72 5.17 -15.97
CA ARG A 29 -6.08 4.88 -16.45
C ARG A 29 -6.66 3.66 -15.74
N THR A 30 -7.73 3.90 -15.01
CA THR A 30 -8.53 2.92 -14.26
C THR A 30 -10.02 3.13 -14.60
N GLY A 31 -10.88 2.19 -14.19
CA GLY A 31 -12.32 2.27 -14.47
C GLY A 31 -13.03 3.32 -13.60
N ARG A 32 -14.35 3.48 -13.80
CA ARG A 32 -15.14 4.48 -13.05
C ARG A 32 -15.28 4.16 -11.55
N LYS A 33 -15.34 2.87 -11.20
CA LYS A 33 -15.63 2.43 -9.82
C LYS A 33 -14.42 2.43 -8.89
N TRP A 34 -13.22 2.45 -9.44
CA TRP A 34 -12.01 2.25 -8.67
C TRP A 34 -10.85 3.03 -9.27
N SER A 35 -10.11 3.74 -8.40
CA SER A 35 -8.93 4.52 -8.77
C SER A 35 -7.70 3.97 -8.07
N ALA A 36 -6.68 3.61 -8.86
CA ALA A 36 -5.43 3.08 -8.33
C ALA A 36 -4.67 4.12 -7.51
N GLU A 37 -4.78 5.41 -7.87
CA GLU A 37 -4.12 6.48 -7.10
C GLU A 37 -4.75 6.63 -5.72
N GLN A 38 -6.09 6.63 -5.65
CA GLN A 38 -6.80 6.69 -4.37
C GLN A 38 -6.53 5.46 -3.51
N ALA A 39 -6.49 4.27 -4.11
CA ALA A 39 -6.16 3.03 -3.40
C ALA A 39 -4.74 3.07 -2.82
N VAL A 40 -3.76 3.58 -3.57
CA VAL A 40 -2.39 3.78 -3.07
C VAL A 40 -2.37 4.76 -1.89
N ASP A 41 -3.06 5.89 -2.01
CA ASP A 41 -3.06 6.92 -0.96
C ASP A 41 -3.76 6.42 0.32
N GLN A 42 -4.86 5.67 0.17
CA GLN A 42 -5.54 5.01 1.29
C GLN A 42 -4.65 3.94 1.95
N ALA A 43 -3.99 3.09 1.16
CA ALA A 43 -3.08 2.08 1.68
C ALA A 43 -1.89 2.70 2.44
N ILE A 44 -1.29 3.78 1.92
CA ILE A 44 -0.23 4.52 2.61
C ILE A 44 -0.75 5.11 3.92
N SER A 45 -1.96 5.69 3.92
CA SER A 45 -2.58 6.22 5.14
C SER A 45 -2.80 5.13 6.18
N GLN A 46 -3.27 3.95 5.76
CA GLN A 46 -3.52 2.82 6.65
C GLN A 46 -2.23 2.25 7.22
N LEU A 47 -1.18 2.12 6.42
CA LEU A 47 0.15 1.68 6.88
C LEU A 47 0.76 2.65 7.91
N LYS A 48 0.60 3.96 7.70
CA LYS A 48 1.02 4.98 8.69
C LYS A 48 0.19 4.90 9.96
N HIS A 49 -1.12 4.67 9.83
CA HIS A 49 -2.00 4.51 10.97
C HIS A 49 -1.62 3.26 11.79
N GLN A 50 -1.35 2.13 11.14
CA GLN A 50 -0.86 0.91 11.79
C GLN A 50 0.45 1.14 12.53
N GLU A 51 1.37 1.94 11.97
CA GLU A 51 2.60 2.32 12.67
C GLU A 51 2.35 3.13 13.95
N ILE A 52 1.35 4.04 13.95
CA ILE A 52 0.96 4.81 15.14
C ILE A 52 0.32 3.91 16.20
N VAL A 53 -0.58 3.03 15.76
CA VAL A 53 -1.26 2.08 16.66
C VAL A 53 -0.27 1.06 17.24
N GLY A 54 0.79 0.75 16.50
CA GLY A 54 1.87 -0.14 16.92
C GLY A 54 1.52 -1.61 16.75
N TRP A 55 2.23 -2.47 17.49
CA TRP A 55 2.08 -3.91 17.38
C TRP A 55 0.79 -4.39 18.07
N LEU A 56 -0.26 -4.55 17.28
CA LEU A 56 -1.54 -5.10 17.74
C LEU A 56 -1.43 -6.59 18.03
N GLN A 57 -2.08 -7.00 19.13
CA GLN A 57 -2.15 -8.39 19.54
C GLN A 57 -3.33 -9.09 18.83
N PRO A 58 -3.09 -10.13 18.01
CA PRO A 58 -4.20 -10.91 17.46
C PRO A 58 -4.80 -11.79 18.57
N GLY A 59 -6.04 -11.52 18.97
CA GLY A 59 -6.75 -12.30 19.98
C GLY A 59 -6.05 -12.31 21.35
N ARG A 60 -5.85 -13.52 21.92
CA ARG A 60 -5.29 -13.73 23.27
C ARG A 60 -3.85 -14.26 23.27
N SER A 61 -3.08 -13.99 22.22
CA SER A 61 -1.75 -14.61 22.04
C SER A 61 -0.60 -14.01 22.87
N GLY A 62 -0.85 -12.94 23.64
CA GLY A 62 0.19 -12.24 24.41
C GLY A 62 1.04 -11.28 23.58
N LEU A 63 1.78 -10.41 24.26
CA LEU A 63 2.60 -9.37 23.62
C LEU A 63 3.75 -10.01 22.82
N GLY A 64 4.00 -9.47 21.63
CA GLY A 64 5.12 -9.93 20.79
C GLY A 64 4.87 -11.23 20.02
N TRP A 65 3.64 -11.75 20.00
CA TRP A 65 3.30 -12.91 19.19
C TRP A 65 3.23 -12.55 17.70
N GLY A 66 3.98 -13.28 16.87
CA GLY A 66 4.03 -13.12 15.41
C GLY A 66 5.24 -12.33 14.91
N PRO A 67 5.35 -12.11 13.58
CA PRO A 67 6.38 -11.24 13.03
C PRO A 67 6.13 -9.80 13.44
N ALA A 68 7.19 -9.10 13.85
CA ALA A 68 7.11 -7.67 14.13
C ALA A 68 6.62 -6.92 12.88
N PRO A 69 5.66 -5.99 13.01
CA PRO A 69 5.15 -5.24 11.86
C PRO A 69 6.26 -4.38 11.26
N LYS A 70 6.34 -4.37 9.92
CA LYS A 70 7.25 -3.46 9.22
C LYS A 70 6.69 -2.05 9.31
N LEU A 71 7.46 -1.15 9.92
CA LEU A 71 7.10 0.26 10.05
C LEU A 71 7.27 0.99 8.72
N TRP A 72 6.26 1.78 8.33
CA TRP A 72 6.28 2.56 7.09
C TRP A 72 7.46 3.55 7.06
N SER A 73 7.73 4.21 8.18
CA SER A 73 8.83 5.17 8.32
C SER A 73 10.20 4.54 8.05
N LYS A 74 10.41 3.28 8.49
CA LYS A 74 11.68 2.55 8.40
C LYS A 74 11.82 1.72 7.13
N ALA A 75 10.74 1.52 6.38
CA ALA A 75 10.75 0.72 5.15
C ALA A 75 11.55 1.40 4.03
N SER A 76 12.37 0.62 3.32
CA SER A 76 13.03 1.06 2.08
C SER A 76 12.03 1.31 0.95
N LYS A 77 12.45 1.97 -0.14
CA LYS A 77 11.56 2.21 -1.31
C LYS A 77 10.96 0.91 -1.87
N LYS A 78 11.77 -0.15 -1.96
CA LYS A 78 11.31 -1.47 -2.43
C LYS A 78 10.27 -2.07 -1.48
N GLU A 79 10.53 -2.00 -0.18
CA GLU A 79 9.62 -2.53 0.83
C GLU A 79 8.32 -1.72 0.91
N ARG A 80 8.37 -0.39 0.77
CA ARG A 80 7.17 0.45 0.72
C ARG A 80 6.25 0.05 -0.42
N LYS A 81 6.82 -0.25 -1.59
CA LYS A 81 6.06 -0.78 -2.72
C LYS A 81 5.38 -2.10 -2.37
N GLU A 82 6.12 -3.04 -1.79
CA GLU A 82 5.60 -4.35 -1.40
C GLU A 82 4.47 -4.22 -0.37
N LEU A 83 4.67 -3.39 0.65
CA LEU A 83 3.66 -3.09 1.68
C LEU A 83 2.39 -2.49 1.10
N VAL A 84 2.51 -1.51 0.19
CA VAL A 84 1.33 -0.90 -0.46
C VAL A 84 0.57 -1.92 -1.29
N VAL A 85 1.28 -2.76 -2.06
CA VAL A 85 0.63 -3.78 -2.89
C VAL A 85 -0.07 -4.84 -2.03
N SER A 86 0.56 -5.30 -0.95
CA SER A 86 -0.07 -6.25 -0.02
C SER A 86 -1.28 -5.63 0.69
N GLU A 87 -1.19 -4.36 1.08
CA GLU A 87 -2.27 -3.68 1.80
C GLU A 87 -3.48 -3.43 0.89
N VAL A 88 -3.28 -3.02 -0.36
CA VAL A 88 -4.38 -2.90 -1.32
C VAL A 88 -5.04 -4.27 -1.58
N THR A 89 -4.24 -5.34 -1.68
CA THR A 89 -4.79 -6.70 -1.85
C THR A 89 -5.63 -7.11 -0.63
N ARG A 90 -5.15 -6.81 0.59
CA ARG A 90 -5.90 -7.05 1.84
C ARG A 90 -7.23 -6.29 1.86
N MET A 91 -7.21 -5.01 1.47
CA MET A 91 -8.42 -4.18 1.40
C MET A 91 -9.42 -4.74 0.39
N GLU A 92 -8.96 -5.22 -0.76
CA GLU A 92 -9.82 -5.89 -1.75
C GLU A 92 -10.44 -7.16 -1.18
N ASP A 93 -9.63 -8.04 -0.57
CA ASP A 93 -10.13 -9.28 0.04
C ASP A 93 -11.19 -9.00 1.12
N GLU A 94 -11.06 -7.92 1.88
CA GLU A 94 -12.05 -7.50 2.87
C GLU A 94 -13.37 -7.04 2.23
N MET A 95 -13.30 -6.37 1.09
CA MET A 95 -14.50 -5.96 0.34
C MET A 95 -15.27 -7.14 -0.26
N TYR A 96 -14.59 -8.24 -0.62
CA TYR A 96 -15.22 -9.42 -1.20
C TYR A 96 -15.72 -10.45 -0.17
N LYS A 97 -15.38 -10.28 1.12
CA LYS A 97 -15.82 -11.17 2.22
C LYS A 97 -17.19 -10.81 2.81
N ILE A 98 -17.94 -9.94 2.12
CA ILE A 98 -19.30 -9.52 2.51
C ILE A 98 -20.31 -10.61 2.20
#